data_AF-A0A936DHT9-F1
#
_entry.id   AF-A0A936DHT9-F1
#
_cell.length_a   1.000
_cell.length_b   1.000
_cell.length_c   1.000
_cell.angle_alpha   90.00
_cell.angle_beta   90.00
_cell.angle_gamma   90.00
#
_symmetry.space_group_name_H-M   'P 1'
#
loop_
_entity.id
_entity.type
_entity.pdbx_description
1 polymer ?
#
loop_
_entity_poly.entity_id
_entity_poly.type
_entity_poly.pdbx_seq_one_letter_code
_entity_poly.pdbx_strand_id
1 'polypeptide(L)'
;MKAFLRIGALCLAMSAGLAVSLPEPAFAQAGSSSQFKRNKKEAKAEKAPNPFPNSQRVEPPQKMSERLNKKIVNAYDAIDNEDYDKAEKLLNEVLGDKKANKLEQANALQGLGMIAFDRDEDSIKQMDYFKKAVEVDALGNQGHLA
;
A
#
# COMPACT_ATOMS: atom_id res chain seq x y z
N MET A 1 7.38 45.07 -32.73
CA MET A 1 6.37 45.07 -33.82
C MET A 1 6.21 43.64 -34.32
N LYS A 2 4.96 43.16 -34.44
CA LYS A 2 4.47 41.96 -35.18
C LYS A 2 4.90 40.60 -34.57
N ALA A 3 4.09 39.81 -33.84
CA ALA A 3 2.68 39.41 -33.83
C ALA A 3 2.42 38.04 -34.49
N PHE A 4 1.50 37.29 -33.85
CA PHE A 4 0.79 36.07 -34.30
C PHE A 4 1.62 34.77 -34.29
N LEU A 5 1.11 33.59 -33.92
CA LEU A 5 -0.26 33.10 -34.11
C LEU A 5 -0.55 31.93 -33.15
N ARG A 6 -1.69 31.99 -32.46
CA ARG A 6 -2.31 30.86 -31.75
C ARG A 6 -2.97 29.95 -32.80
N ILE A 7 -2.61 28.67 -32.78
CA ILE A 7 -3.28 27.58 -33.49
C ILE A 7 -3.51 26.53 -32.39
N GLY A 8 -4.69 26.02 -32.10
CA GLY A 8 -5.98 26.04 -32.75
C GLY A 8 -6.69 24.84 -32.14
N ALA A 9 -7.78 25.10 -31.43
CA ALA A 9 -8.63 24.04 -30.90
C ALA A 9 -9.19 23.23 -32.07
N LEU A 10 -9.12 21.90 -32.00
CA LEU A 10 -9.95 21.01 -32.80
C LEU A 10 -10.65 20.03 -31.86
N CYS A 11 -11.76 20.50 -31.30
CA CYS A 11 -12.83 19.62 -30.83
C CYS A 11 -13.40 18.89 -32.05
N LEU A 12 -13.36 17.56 -32.04
CA LEU A 12 -14.20 16.72 -32.89
C LEU A 12 -15.24 16.03 -32.02
N ALA A 13 -16.44 15.98 -32.58
CA ALA A 13 -17.71 15.85 -31.91
C ALA A 13 -18.10 14.41 -31.51
N MET A 14 -18.81 14.35 -30.38
CA MET A 14 -20.06 13.61 -30.13
C MET A 14 -20.48 12.51 -31.13
N SER A 15 -20.74 11.30 -30.62
CA SER A 15 -21.96 10.56 -30.97
C SER A 15 -22.32 9.52 -29.91
N ALA A 16 -23.62 9.49 -29.61
CA ALA A 16 -24.31 8.76 -28.55
C ALA A 16 -24.21 7.22 -28.65
N GLY A 17 -24.39 6.56 -27.50
CA GLY A 17 -24.51 5.10 -27.42
C GLY A 17 -25.17 4.62 -26.13
N LEU A 18 -26.50 4.67 -26.12
CA LEU A 18 -27.46 3.82 -25.38
C LEU A 18 -27.20 3.44 -23.91
N ALA A 19 -27.96 4.10 -23.03
CA ALA A 19 -28.23 3.62 -21.67
C ALA A 19 -29.13 2.37 -21.71
N VAL A 20 -28.60 1.22 -21.27
CA VAL A 20 -29.40 0.08 -20.82
C VAL A 20 -29.46 0.14 -19.30
N SER A 21 -30.57 0.67 -18.79
CA SER A 21 -30.93 0.62 -17.37
C SER A 21 -31.46 -0.78 -17.06
N LEU A 22 -30.65 -1.63 -16.47
CA LEU A 22 -31.12 -2.86 -15.82
C LEU A 22 -31.62 -2.51 -14.41
N PRO A 23 -32.77 -3.03 -13.96
CA PRO A 23 -33.20 -2.84 -12.57
C PRO A 23 -32.24 -3.57 -11.63
N GLU A 24 -31.58 -2.82 -10.77
CA GLU A 24 -30.78 -3.36 -9.67
C GLU A 24 -31.69 -4.04 -8.64
N PRO A 25 -31.34 -5.23 -8.11
CA PRO A 25 -31.96 -5.73 -6.91
C PRO A 25 -31.56 -4.80 -5.76
N ALA A 26 -32.54 -4.07 -5.22
CA ALA A 26 -32.39 -3.24 -4.04
C ALA A 26 -31.89 -4.08 -2.85
N PHE A 27 -30.57 -4.13 -2.66
CA PHE A 27 -29.99 -4.54 -1.39
C PHE A 27 -30.30 -3.42 -0.39
N ALA A 28 -31.22 -3.72 0.53
CA ALA A 28 -31.58 -2.86 1.63
C ALA A 28 -30.34 -2.50 2.44
N GLN A 29 -29.84 -1.27 2.27
CA GLN A 29 -28.80 -0.73 3.13
C GLN A 29 -29.43 -0.30 4.45
N ALA A 30 -29.57 -1.26 5.37
CA ALA A 30 -29.79 -1.01 6.79
C ALA A 30 -28.52 -0.41 7.40
N GLY A 31 -28.24 0.85 7.08
CA GLY A 31 -27.17 1.64 7.66
C GLY A 31 -27.62 2.25 9.00
N SER A 32 -27.53 1.49 10.07
CA SER A 32 -27.62 2.02 11.45
C SER A 32 -26.37 2.86 11.74
N SER A 33 -26.41 4.13 11.37
CA SER A 33 -25.41 5.13 11.77
C SER A 33 -25.81 5.70 13.13
N SER A 34 -25.29 5.13 14.22
CA SER A 34 -24.89 5.86 15.45
C SER A 34 -24.69 4.92 16.63
N GLN A 35 -23.56 4.20 16.65
CA GLN A 35 -23.07 3.66 17.92
C GLN A 35 -21.56 3.84 18.03
N PHE A 36 -21.13 5.10 17.93
CA PHE A 36 -19.79 5.51 18.31
C PHE A 36 -19.70 5.56 19.85
N LYS A 37 -19.75 4.40 20.51
CA LYS A 37 -19.33 4.25 21.90
C LYS A 37 -17.97 3.55 21.91
N ARG A 38 -16.93 4.38 22.07
CA ARG A 38 -15.55 3.98 22.33
C ARG A 38 -15.50 3.05 23.54
N ASN A 39 -15.37 1.76 23.31
CA ASN A 39 -14.91 0.82 24.33
C ASN A 39 -13.45 0.48 24.03
N LYS A 40 -12.57 1.27 24.65
CA LYS A 40 -11.16 0.96 24.81
C LYS A 40 -11.07 -0.23 25.79
N LYS A 41 -11.20 -1.45 25.25
CA LYS A 41 -10.86 -2.67 25.97
C LYS A 41 -9.77 -3.34 25.16
N GLU A 42 -8.58 -3.35 25.73
CA GLU A 42 -7.43 -4.12 25.26
C GLU A 42 -7.85 -5.59 25.24
N ALA A 43 -8.38 -6.03 24.09
CA ALA A 43 -8.48 -7.44 23.81
C ALA A 43 -7.04 -7.92 23.62
N LYS A 44 -6.49 -8.59 24.64
CA LYS A 44 -5.44 -9.58 24.40
C LYS A 44 -5.99 -10.47 23.30
N ALA A 45 -5.47 -10.28 22.09
CA ALA A 45 -5.77 -11.15 20.97
C ALA A 45 -5.38 -12.57 21.40
N GLU A 46 -6.39 -13.36 21.72
CA GLU A 46 -6.27 -14.80 21.84
C GLU A 46 -5.67 -15.27 20.52
N LYS A 47 -4.47 -15.84 20.60
CA LYS A 47 -3.62 -16.14 19.45
C LYS A 47 -4.44 -17.06 18.52
N ALA A 48 -4.88 -16.52 17.39
CA ALA A 48 -5.63 -17.29 16.40
C ALA A 48 -4.86 -18.60 16.11
N PRO A 49 -5.55 -19.74 15.93
CA PRO A 49 -4.89 -21.02 15.68
C PRO A 49 -3.93 -20.87 14.50
N ASN A 50 -2.67 -21.27 14.70
CA ASN A 50 -1.60 -21.13 13.70
C ASN A 50 -2.05 -21.78 12.38
N PRO A 51 -2.33 -21.01 11.31
CA PRO A 51 -2.82 -21.56 10.05
C PRO A 51 -1.74 -22.38 9.32
N PHE A 52 -0.48 -22.33 9.79
CA PHE A 52 0.65 -23.04 9.21
C PHE A 52 1.33 -23.95 10.26
N PRO A 53 0.70 -25.09 10.63
CA PRO A 53 1.19 -25.97 11.70
C PRO A 53 2.55 -26.62 11.39
N ASN A 54 2.94 -26.71 10.11
CA ASN A 54 4.24 -27.24 9.68
C ASN A 54 5.31 -26.15 9.46
N SER A 55 4.98 -24.87 9.66
CA SER A 55 5.96 -23.79 9.52
C SER A 55 6.94 -23.81 10.69
N GLN A 56 8.20 -24.15 10.41
CA GLN A 56 9.30 -24.06 11.37
C GLN A 56 9.69 -22.59 11.65
N ARG A 57 9.17 -21.65 10.87
CA ARG A 57 9.44 -20.22 11.00
C ARG A 57 8.61 -19.63 12.14
N VAL A 58 9.30 -19.27 13.21
CA VAL A 58 8.72 -18.57 14.37
C VAL A 58 8.33 -17.16 13.95
N GLU A 59 7.10 -16.76 14.23
CA GLU A 59 6.60 -15.42 13.92
C GLU A 59 7.46 -14.36 14.63
N PRO A 60 8.09 -13.43 13.89
CA PRO A 60 8.98 -12.44 14.48
C PRO A 60 8.18 -11.49 15.39
N PRO A 61 8.53 -11.35 16.69
CA PRO A 61 7.72 -10.61 17.67
C PRO A 61 7.83 -9.08 17.56
N GLN A 62 8.19 -8.54 16.40
CA GLN A 62 8.54 -7.13 16.26
C GLN A 62 7.29 -6.27 16.08
N LYS A 63 6.96 -5.49 17.11
CA LYS A 63 5.99 -4.40 16.99
C LYS A 63 6.65 -3.23 16.26
N MET A 64 5.98 -2.71 15.24
CA MET A 64 6.39 -1.46 14.61
C MET A 64 6.29 -0.29 15.60
N SER A 65 7.20 0.66 15.48
CA SER A 65 7.10 1.96 16.11
C SER A 65 5.95 2.75 15.51
N GLU A 66 5.20 3.48 16.34
CA GLU A 66 4.04 4.25 15.86
C GLU A 66 4.45 5.32 14.83
N ARG A 67 5.63 5.93 15.01
CA ARG A 67 6.15 6.95 14.11
C ARG A 67 6.51 6.39 12.74
N LEU A 68 7.28 5.30 12.67
CA LEU A 68 7.68 4.74 11.38
C LEU A 68 6.52 4.01 10.71
N ASN A 69 5.64 3.36 11.48
CA ASN A 69 4.40 2.80 10.94
C ASN A 69 3.54 3.87 10.26
N LYS A 70 3.38 5.06 10.85
CA LYS A 70 2.67 6.18 10.20
C LYS A 70 3.31 6.58 8.87
N LYS A 71 4.65 6.59 8.78
CA LYS A 71 5.33 6.87 7.51
C LYS A 71 5.10 5.78 6.47
N ILE A 72 5.17 4.52 6.89
CA ILE A 72 4.93 3.36 6.03
C ILE A 72 3.49 3.42 5.48
N VAL A 73 2.48 3.60 6.33
CA VAL A 73 1.07 3.73 5.91
C VAL A 73 0.91 4.88 4.91
N ASN A 74 1.43 6.07 5.22
CA ASN A 74 1.35 7.22 4.32
C ASN A 74 2.10 7.00 2.99
N ALA A 75 3.11 6.13 2.97
CA ALA A 75 3.81 5.76 1.75
C ALA A 75 2.97 4.83 0.89
N TYR A 76 2.31 3.84 1.48
CA TYR A 76 1.36 2.98 0.76
C TYR A 76 0.16 3.77 0.23
N ASP A 77 -0.39 4.70 1.02
CA ASP A 77 -1.42 5.63 0.53
C ASP A 77 -0.89 6.45 -0.66
N ALA A 78 0.38 6.84 -0.66
CA ALA A 78 0.98 7.58 -1.77
C ALA A 78 1.17 6.68 -3.01
N ILE A 79 1.55 5.40 -2.85
CA ILE A 79 1.60 4.41 -3.93
C ILE A 79 0.22 4.24 -4.56
N ASP A 80 -0.82 4.06 -3.76
CA ASP A 80 -2.20 3.89 -4.23
C ASP A 80 -2.73 5.13 -4.98
N ASN A 81 -2.17 6.30 -4.70
CA ASN A 81 -2.47 7.56 -5.40
C ASN A 81 -1.47 7.88 -6.53
N GLU A 82 -0.60 6.94 -6.90
CA GLU A 82 0.47 7.10 -7.91
C GLU A 82 1.47 8.24 -7.61
N ASP A 83 1.50 8.74 -6.37
CA ASP A 83 2.46 9.73 -5.87
C ASP A 83 3.75 9.02 -5.41
N TYR A 84 4.40 8.40 -6.40
CA TYR A 84 5.56 7.55 -6.18
C TYR A 84 6.78 8.31 -5.63
N ASP A 85 6.97 9.58 -5.98
CA ASP A 85 8.08 10.40 -5.45
C ASP A 85 7.94 10.61 -3.94
N LYS A 86 6.73 10.89 -3.47
CA LYS A 86 6.44 11.01 -2.05
C LYS A 86 6.58 9.67 -1.34
N ALA A 87 6.10 8.59 -1.96
CA ALA A 87 6.22 7.24 -1.42
C ALA A 87 7.70 6.84 -1.24
N GLU A 88 8.52 6.99 -2.28
CA GLU A 88 9.96 6.71 -2.22
C GLU A 88 10.65 7.49 -1.12
N LYS A 89 10.36 8.79 -1.00
CA LYS A 89 10.93 9.62 0.05
C LYS A 89 10.60 9.07 1.45
N LEU A 90 9.33 8.75 1.71
CA LEU A 90 8.88 8.24 3.00
C LEU A 90 9.50 6.87 3.33
N LEU A 91 9.60 5.98 2.34
CA LEU A 91 10.18 4.65 2.51
C LEU A 91 11.70 4.72 2.74
N ASN A 92 12.40 5.57 1.99
CA ASN A 92 13.84 5.80 2.20
C ASN A 92 14.12 6.46 3.56
N GLU A 93 13.24 7.33 4.06
CA GLU A 93 13.34 7.86 5.42
C GLU A 93 13.20 6.78 6.50
N VAL A 94 12.41 5.72 6.25
CA VAL A 94 12.30 4.56 7.14
C VAL A 94 13.60 3.75 7.10
N LEU A 95 14.13 3.46 5.92
CA LEU A 95 15.39 2.71 5.76
C LEU A 95 16.62 3.46 6.30
N GLY A 96 16.61 4.78 6.24
CA GLY A 96 17.66 5.62 6.82
C GLY A 96 17.58 5.79 8.34
N ASP A 97 16.48 5.38 8.98
CA ASP A 97 16.31 5.53 10.42
C ASP A 97 17.04 4.42 11.18
N LYS A 98 18.06 4.78 11.97
CA LYS A 98 18.86 3.83 12.76
C LYS A 98 18.04 3.04 13.79
N LYS A 99 16.83 3.50 14.11
CA LYS A 99 15.91 2.82 15.03
C LYS A 99 14.87 1.95 14.31
N ALA A 100 14.87 1.92 12.97
CA ALA A 100 13.99 1.06 12.21
C ALA A 100 14.30 -0.40 12.53
N ASN A 101 13.31 -1.12 13.01
CA ASN A 101 13.41 -2.55 13.24
C ASN A 101 13.34 -3.31 11.91
N LYS A 102 13.57 -4.62 11.97
CA LYS A 102 13.62 -5.46 10.77
C LYS A 102 12.27 -5.48 10.04
N LEU A 103 11.15 -5.52 10.76
CA LEU A 103 9.82 -5.51 10.15
C LEU A 103 9.57 -4.21 9.38
N GLU A 104 9.91 -3.06 9.96
CA GLU A 104 9.78 -1.74 9.32
C GLU A 104 10.66 -1.63 8.06
N GLN A 105 11.90 -2.15 8.12
CA GLN A 105 12.78 -2.22 6.96
C GLN A 105 12.21 -3.11 5.86
N ALA A 106 11.67 -4.28 6.21
CA ALA A 106 11.08 -5.20 5.23
C ALA A 106 9.87 -4.57 4.54
N ASN A 107 8.97 -3.90 5.28
CA ASN A 107 7.83 -3.21 4.68
C ASN A 107 8.28 -2.03 3.80
N ALA A 108 9.30 -1.29 4.22
CA ALA A 108 9.85 -0.20 3.40
C ALA A 108 10.44 -0.72 2.07
N LEU A 109 11.16 -1.84 2.11
CA LEU A 109 11.71 -2.50 0.92
C LEU A 109 10.61 -3.07 0.01
N GLN A 110 9.54 -3.64 0.55
CA GLN A 110 8.38 -4.09 -0.24
C GLN A 110 7.73 -2.92 -0.98
N GLY A 111 7.50 -1.79 -0.31
CA GLY A 111 6.96 -0.59 -0.94
C GLY A 111 7.85 -0.07 -2.08
N LEU A 112 9.18 -0.05 -1.90
CA LEU A 112 10.11 0.35 -2.97
C LEU A 112 10.09 -0.62 -4.14
N GLY A 113 9.91 -1.92 -3.87
CA GLY A 113 9.72 -2.93 -4.91
C GLY A 113 8.42 -2.73 -5.70
N MET A 114 7.33 -2.33 -5.05
CA MET A 114 6.06 -1.99 -5.71
C MET A 114 6.21 -0.76 -6.61
N ILE A 115 6.86 0.30 -6.12
CA ILE A 115 7.12 1.50 -6.91
C ILE A 115 7.98 1.19 -8.14
N ALA A 116 9.05 0.41 -7.96
CA ALA A 116 9.91 -0.01 -9.06
C ALA A 116 9.16 -0.84 -10.10
N PHE A 117 8.21 -1.68 -9.67
CA PHE A 117 7.33 -2.43 -10.57
C PHE A 117 6.39 -1.51 -11.34
N ASP A 118 5.66 -0.64 -10.64
CA ASP A 118 4.64 0.23 -11.25
C ASP A 118 5.24 1.24 -12.22
N ARG A 119 6.50 1.64 -12.00
CA ARG A 119 7.25 2.54 -12.88
C ARG A 119 7.94 1.85 -14.06
N ASP A 120 7.76 0.54 -14.23
CA ASP A 120 8.52 -0.28 -15.19
C ASP A 120 10.04 -0.01 -15.10
N GLU A 121 10.55 0.21 -13.88
CA GLU A 121 11.98 0.36 -13.67
C GLU A 121 12.70 -0.97 -13.89
N ASP A 122 14.04 -0.92 -14.00
CA ASP A 122 14.87 -2.11 -14.20
C ASP A 122 14.47 -3.24 -13.25
N SER A 123 13.93 -4.31 -13.82
CA SER A 123 13.48 -5.53 -13.12
C SER A 123 14.53 -6.11 -12.15
N ILE A 124 15.83 -5.85 -12.37
CA ILE A 124 16.90 -6.22 -11.45
C ILE A 124 16.79 -5.44 -10.13
N LYS A 125 16.53 -4.14 -10.18
CA LYS A 125 16.34 -3.30 -8.98
C LYS A 125 15.10 -3.71 -8.20
N GLN A 126 14.00 -4.01 -8.90
CA GLN A 126 12.78 -4.52 -8.28
C GLN A 126 13.07 -5.79 -7.49
N MET A 127 13.70 -6.77 -8.14
CA MET A 127 14.03 -8.05 -7.52
C MET A 127 15.02 -7.91 -6.35
N ASP A 128 15.95 -6.95 -6.41
CA ASP A 128 16.88 -6.67 -5.31
C ASP A 128 16.15 -6.14 -4.06
N TYR A 129 15.13 -5.30 -4.22
CA TYR A 129 14.34 -4.83 -3.08
C TYR A 129 13.56 -5.97 -2.42
N PHE A 130 12.91 -6.82 -3.21
CA PHE A 130 12.17 -7.96 -2.68
C PHE A 130 13.07 -9.02 -2.05
N LYS A 131 14.24 -9.30 -2.63
CA LYS A 131 15.24 -10.18 -2.00
C LYS A 131 15.67 -9.66 -0.64
N LYS A 132 16.01 -8.37 -0.54
CA LYS A 132 16.37 -7.74 0.74
C LYS A 132 15.22 -7.83 1.74
N ALA A 133 13.97 -7.61 1.32
CA ALA A 133 12.82 -7.71 2.21
C ALA A 133 12.65 -9.13 2.80
N VAL A 134 12.91 -10.16 2.00
CA VAL A 134 12.89 -11.57 2.43
C VAL A 134 14.08 -11.88 3.34
N GLU A 135 15.29 -11.43 3.00
CA GLU A 135 16.52 -11.64 3.81
C GLU A 135 16.43 -11.01 5.21
N VAL A 136 15.66 -9.93 5.35
CA VAL A 136 15.42 -9.28 6.64
C VAL A 136 14.65 -10.21 7.61
N ASP A 137 14.02 -11.28 7.11
CA ASP A 137 13.38 -12.37 7.86
C ASP A 137 12.39 -11.88 8.92
N ALA A 138 11.77 -10.74 8.69
CA ALA A 138 10.85 -10.11 9.63
C ALA A 138 9.41 -10.05 9.16
N LEU A 139 9.13 -10.41 7.89
CA LEU A 139 7.78 -10.52 7.37
C LEU A 139 7.02 -11.63 8.12
N GLY A 140 5.72 -11.50 8.37
CA GLY A 140 4.93 -12.60 8.96
C GLY A 140 4.90 -13.81 8.03
N ASN A 141 4.47 -14.98 8.51
CA ASN A 141 4.39 -16.20 7.67
C ASN A 141 3.46 -16.02 6.45
N GLN A 142 2.54 -15.06 6.48
CA GLN A 142 1.70 -14.68 5.34
C GLN A 142 2.39 -13.75 4.32
N GLY A 143 3.38 -12.95 4.74
CA GLY A 143 4.07 -11.98 3.88
C GLY A 143 5.41 -12.46 3.32
N HIS A 144 5.92 -13.61 3.80
CA HIS A 144 7.19 -14.21 3.34
C HIS A 144 7.03 -15.18 2.16
N LEU A 145 5.82 -15.68 1.89
CA LEU A 145 5.53 -16.69 0.86
C LEU A 145 4.60 -16.19 -0.26
N ALA A 146 4.27 -14.90 -0.26
CA ALA A 146 3.45 -14.27 -1.30
C ALA A 146 4.31 -13.91 -2.53
#